data_AF-A0A2R6NX09-F1
#
_entry.id   AF-A0A2R6NX09-F1
#
_cell.length_a   1.000
_cell.length_b   1.000
_cell.length_c   1.000
_cell.angle_alpha   90.00
_cell.angle_beta   90.00
_cell.angle_gamma   90.00
#
_symmetry.space_group_name_H-M   'P 1'
#
loop_
_entity.id
_entity.type
_entity.pdbx_description
1 polymer ?
#
loop_
_entity_poly.entity_id
_entity_poly.type
_entity_poly.pdbx_seq_one_letter_code
_entity_poly.pdbx_strand_id
1 'polypeptide(L)'
;MPPIRSSDNMSDRLALEKELRTPDFSLAGMQRLKEYFSKFPRNCEFADRFPERFTSLDVAWMAGGLWDDGNNSDAADSFHSLHSICRAGTASDEEFTVVRTMLLETVLNVITAMDRVSGSTTIMLHFDAHDISSVTRGPEGINPEVYITPHLRKEIKNANVTIARIVQMFIEGITMPSLLRWERLMRASSPEVPQYDYVCPPPLIPNSEPQASCLHVFPGRPMAALERAIRGSPPRHDVPTASEWLEMQELYHGAKRAHEMVYSESMRKATELMAVRAELEAKNKKLRQQERKIAKQEEENRQQQAELCEALERVTALSGLVNDLQLERHVLEMVAAKKNLPGQAGSSEASVSNNASSSSTPTRRTTAIEALGRNTVDTVKRFKLPPAVHRQLFELYNSQVNALWFEDLMADGGITVKAAAALVKAMHADLDMVFNEALCIPAASK
;
A
#
# COMPACT_ATOMS: atom_id res chain seq x y z
N MET A 1 -12.73 -21.78 -10.60
CA MET A 1 -12.39 -22.53 -11.82
C MET A 1 -13.06 -23.91 -11.76
N PRO A 2 -13.84 -24.32 -12.77
CA PRO A 2 -14.42 -25.67 -12.82
C PRO A 2 -13.32 -26.73 -13.06
N PRO A 3 -13.55 -28.00 -12.66
CA PRO A 3 -12.56 -29.07 -12.82
C PRO A 3 -12.31 -29.39 -14.29
N ILE A 4 -11.02 -29.45 -14.65
CA ILE A 4 -10.52 -29.65 -16.01
C ILE A 4 -10.72 -31.12 -16.41
N ARG A 5 -11.32 -31.38 -17.57
CA ARG A 5 -11.42 -32.73 -18.14
C ARG A 5 -10.05 -33.16 -18.70
N SER A 6 -9.63 -34.40 -18.41
CA SER A 6 -8.30 -34.93 -18.78
C SER A 6 -8.11 -35.20 -20.29
N SER A 7 -9.07 -34.83 -21.14
CA SER A 7 -9.08 -35.15 -22.57
C SER A 7 -8.65 -34.00 -23.47
N ASP A 8 -8.32 -32.83 -22.92
CA ASP A 8 -7.97 -31.66 -23.75
C ASP A 8 -6.48 -31.72 -24.15
N ASN A 9 -6.24 -31.71 -25.45
CA ASN A 9 -4.91 -31.76 -26.07
C ASN A 9 -4.04 -30.59 -25.57
N MET A 10 -2.95 -30.91 -24.86
CA MET A 10 -2.10 -29.92 -24.19
C MET A 10 -1.46 -28.92 -25.17
N SER A 11 -1.25 -29.33 -26.43
CA SER A 11 -0.73 -28.46 -27.49
C SER A 11 -1.72 -27.35 -27.88
N ASP A 12 -3.00 -27.70 -28.02
CA ASP A 12 -4.05 -26.74 -28.36
C ASP A 12 -4.23 -25.73 -27.21
N ARG A 13 -4.07 -26.19 -25.97
CA ARG A 13 -4.09 -25.33 -24.79
C ARG A 13 -2.92 -24.34 -24.74
N LEU A 14 -1.70 -24.78 -25.03
CA LEU A 14 -0.52 -23.91 -25.02
C LEU A 14 -0.55 -22.87 -26.14
N ALA A 15 -1.04 -23.24 -27.32
CA ALA A 15 -1.26 -22.30 -28.42
C ALA A 15 -2.29 -21.23 -28.02
N LEU A 16 -3.40 -21.66 -27.41
CA LEU A 16 -4.47 -20.77 -26.97
C LEU A 16 -4.06 -19.86 -25.80
N GLU A 17 -3.31 -20.38 -24.83
CA GLU A 17 -2.76 -19.58 -23.72
C GLU A 17 -1.79 -18.52 -24.23
N LYS A 18 -1.06 -18.79 -25.31
CA LYS A 18 -0.17 -17.81 -25.94
C LYS A 18 -0.95 -16.74 -26.70
N GLU A 19 -2.04 -17.14 -27.36
CA GLU A 19 -2.91 -16.23 -28.12
C GLU A 19 -3.72 -15.31 -27.20
N LEU A 20 -4.24 -15.82 -26.07
CA LEU A 20 -5.01 -15.06 -25.08
C LEU A 20 -4.16 -14.13 -24.18
N ARG A 21 -2.83 -14.27 -24.19
CA ARG A 21 -1.92 -13.39 -23.44
C ARG A 21 -1.71 -12.03 -24.09
N THR A 22 -2.01 -11.90 -25.38
CA THR A 22 -1.92 -10.61 -26.07
C THR A 22 -3.32 -10.00 -26.08
N PRO A 23 -3.55 -8.89 -25.36
CA PRO A 23 -4.87 -8.28 -25.35
C PRO A 23 -5.20 -7.72 -26.74
N ASP A 24 -6.29 -8.21 -27.33
CA ASP A 24 -6.83 -7.72 -28.59
C ASP A 24 -8.18 -7.06 -28.34
N PHE A 25 -8.17 -5.75 -28.13
CA PHE A 25 -9.35 -4.93 -27.86
C PHE A 25 -10.26 -4.70 -29.08
N SER A 26 -10.04 -5.38 -30.20
CA SER A 26 -10.97 -5.32 -31.33
C SER A 26 -12.27 -6.07 -31.05
N LEU A 27 -13.33 -5.75 -31.79
CA LEU A 27 -14.58 -6.54 -31.80
C LEU A 27 -14.31 -8.01 -32.14
N ALA A 28 -13.36 -8.26 -33.04
CA ALA A 28 -12.92 -9.62 -33.38
C ALA A 28 -12.29 -10.34 -32.18
N GLY A 29 -11.45 -9.65 -31.39
CA GLY A 29 -10.89 -10.18 -30.15
C GLY A 29 -11.97 -10.54 -29.12
N MET A 30 -12.98 -9.68 -28.94
CA MET A 30 -14.08 -9.91 -27.99
C MET A 30 -14.94 -11.09 -28.45
N GLN A 31 -15.26 -11.15 -29.74
CA GLN A 31 -16.01 -12.25 -30.33
C GLN A 31 -15.30 -13.60 -30.16
N ARG A 32 -13.96 -13.66 -30.33
CA ARG A 32 -13.18 -14.89 -30.08
C ARG A 32 -13.26 -15.35 -28.62
N LEU A 33 -13.25 -14.41 -27.67
CA LEU A 33 -13.41 -14.72 -26.25
C LEU A 33 -14.83 -15.24 -25.93
N LYS A 34 -15.86 -14.65 -26.53
CA LYS A 34 -17.24 -15.13 -26.45
C LYS A 34 -17.40 -16.54 -27.04
N GLU A 35 -16.80 -16.81 -28.20
CA GLU A 35 -16.76 -18.13 -28.82
C GLU A 35 -16.06 -19.16 -27.92
N TYR A 36 -14.96 -18.76 -27.27
CA TYR A 36 -14.28 -19.59 -26.29
C TYR A 36 -15.18 -19.94 -25.10
N PHE A 37 -15.85 -18.97 -24.48
CA PHE A 37 -16.75 -19.24 -23.36
C PHE A 37 -17.98 -20.06 -23.76
N SER A 38 -18.44 -19.94 -25.00
CA SER A 38 -19.57 -20.70 -25.55
C SER A 38 -19.25 -22.20 -25.76
N LYS A 39 -17.97 -22.59 -25.85
CA LYS A 39 -17.55 -24.00 -25.93
C LYS A 39 -17.84 -24.80 -24.65
N PHE A 40 -18.11 -24.12 -23.55
CA PHE A 40 -18.50 -24.77 -22.30
C PHE A 40 -20.03 -24.96 -22.27
N PRO A 41 -20.55 -26.21 -22.27
CA PRO A 41 -21.98 -26.51 -22.49
C PRO A 41 -22.95 -26.00 -21.41
N ARG A 42 -22.47 -25.29 -20.39
CA ARG A 42 -23.30 -24.60 -19.38
C ARG A 42 -23.38 -23.09 -19.58
N ASN A 43 -22.68 -22.54 -20.57
CA ASN A 43 -22.49 -21.10 -20.73
C ASN A 43 -23.28 -20.47 -21.89
N CYS A 44 -23.73 -21.26 -22.89
CA CYS A 44 -24.42 -20.71 -24.06
C CYS A 44 -25.69 -19.92 -23.68
N GLU A 45 -26.57 -20.50 -22.86
CA GLU A 45 -27.77 -19.79 -22.37
C GLU A 45 -27.43 -18.63 -21.41
N PHE A 46 -26.28 -18.68 -20.75
CA PHE A 46 -25.87 -17.66 -19.77
C PHE A 46 -25.32 -16.40 -20.46
N ALA A 47 -24.58 -16.57 -21.56
CA ALA A 47 -24.10 -15.47 -22.39
C ALA A 47 -25.25 -14.69 -23.03
N ASP A 48 -26.23 -15.41 -23.58
CA ASP A 48 -27.41 -14.79 -24.21
C ASP A 48 -28.31 -14.08 -23.19
N ARG A 49 -28.30 -14.53 -21.93
CA ARG A 49 -29.08 -13.91 -20.85
C ARG A 49 -28.48 -12.61 -20.30
N PHE A 50 -27.17 -12.42 -20.41
CA PHE A 50 -26.47 -11.25 -19.86
C PHE A 50 -25.42 -10.66 -20.82
N PRO A 51 -25.82 -10.26 -22.03
CA PRO A 51 -24.88 -9.86 -23.08
C PRO A 51 -23.97 -8.69 -22.66
N GLU A 52 -24.50 -7.70 -21.94
CA GLU A 52 -23.72 -6.54 -21.43
C GLU A 52 -22.66 -6.95 -20.41
N ARG A 53 -22.96 -7.93 -19.55
CA ARG A 53 -22.01 -8.41 -18.53
C ARG A 53 -20.87 -9.20 -19.15
N PHE A 54 -21.17 -9.99 -20.18
CA PHE A 54 -20.15 -10.69 -20.96
C PHE A 54 -19.28 -9.71 -21.72
N THR A 55 -19.88 -8.71 -22.32
CA THR A 55 -19.15 -7.61 -22.97
C THR A 55 -18.18 -6.93 -22.00
N SER A 56 -18.66 -6.54 -20.82
CA SER A 56 -17.81 -5.94 -19.78
C SER A 56 -16.72 -6.90 -19.29
N LEU A 57 -17.03 -8.19 -19.19
CA LEU A 57 -16.07 -9.23 -18.82
C LEU A 57 -14.97 -9.36 -19.88
N ASP A 58 -15.32 -9.30 -21.16
CA ASP A 58 -14.37 -9.42 -22.26
C ASP A 58 -13.40 -8.23 -22.25
N VAL A 59 -13.93 -7.02 -22.10
CA VAL A 59 -13.13 -5.79 -21.94
C VAL A 59 -12.24 -5.87 -20.71
N ALA A 60 -12.79 -6.26 -19.54
CA ALA A 60 -12.04 -6.35 -18.30
C ALA A 60 -10.94 -7.43 -18.36
N TRP A 61 -11.21 -8.53 -19.06
CA TRP A 61 -10.24 -9.58 -19.32
C TRP A 61 -9.06 -9.05 -20.13
N MET A 62 -9.33 -8.32 -21.22
CA MET A 62 -8.29 -7.71 -22.05
C MET A 62 -7.51 -6.63 -21.32
N ALA A 63 -8.15 -5.87 -20.43
CA ALA A 63 -7.49 -4.86 -19.61
C ALA A 63 -6.66 -5.44 -18.45
N GLY A 64 -6.83 -6.73 -18.13
CA GLY A 64 -6.17 -7.39 -17.02
C GLY A 64 -4.64 -7.30 -17.10
N GLY A 65 -4.03 -6.65 -16.10
CA GLY A 65 -2.57 -6.50 -15.99
C GLY A 65 -1.97 -5.30 -16.74
N LEU A 66 -2.77 -4.53 -17.49
CA LEU A 66 -2.22 -3.36 -18.20
C LEU A 66 -1.69 -2.25 -17.28
N TRP A 67 -2.16 -2.19 -16.04
CA TRP A 67 -1.70 -1.16 -15.10
C TRP A 67 -0.29 -1.44 -14.55
N ASP A 68 0.19 -2.69 -14.60
CA ASP A 68 1.47 -3.14 -14.04
C ASP A 68 2.34 -3.96 -15.01
N ASP A 69 2.03 -3.95 -16.31
CA ASP A 69 2.78 -4.69 -17.35
C ASP A 69 4.18 -4.13 -17.65
N GLY A 70 4.53 -2.98 -17.06
CA GLY A 70 5.81 -2.29 -17.28
C GLY A 70 5.92 -1.52 -18.59
N ASN A 71 4.87 -1.52 -19.41
CA ASN A 71 4.78 -0.83 -20.69
C ASN A 71 3.90 0.43 -20.59
N ASN A 72 4.15 1.25 -19.57
CA ASN A 72 3.39 2.48 -19.29
C ASN A 72 4.09 3.76 -19.81
N SER A 73 5.18 3.62 -20.58
CA SER A 73 5.96 4.74 -21.08
C SER A 73 5.94 4.80 -22.59
N ASP A 74 5.46 5.93 -23.14
CA ASP A 74 5.52 6.23 -24.57
C ASP A 74 6.49 7.38 -24.85
N ALA A 75 6.95 7.47 -26.09
CA ALA A 75 7.66 8.66 -26.53
C ALA A 75 6.70 9.88 -26.53
N ALA A 76 7.27 11.06 -26.32
CA ALA A 76 6.51 12.31 -26.15
C ALA A 76 5.54 12.59 -27.30
N ASP A 77 5.88 12.21 -28.53
CA ASP A 77 5.05 12.37 -29.72
C ASP A 77 4.79 11.02 -30.42
N SER A 78 4.39 9.99 -29.67
CA SER A 78 3.88 8.73 -30.23
C SER A 78 2.63 8.23 -29.51
N PHE A 79 1.70 7.60 -30.22
CA PHE A 79 0.64 6.85 -29.54
C PHE A 79 1.20 5.59 -28.89
N HIS A 80 0.55 5.15 -27.81
CA HIS A 80 0.81 3.83 -27.24
C HIS A 80 0.60 2.74 -28.29
N SER A 81 1.38 1.67 -28.23
CA SER A 81 1.28 0.55 -29.18
C SER A 81 -0.14 -0.05 -29.23
N LEU A 82 -0.85 -0.08 -28.10
CA LEU A 82 -2.25 -0.51 -28.04
C LEU A 82 -3.17 0.35 -28.89
N HIS A 83 -2.93 1.65 -29.03
CA HIS A 83 -3.75 2.50 -29.91
C HIS A 83 -3.67 2.00 -31.36
N SER A 84 -2.48 1.68 -31.84
CA SER A 84 -2.27 1.13 -33.19
C SER A 84 -2.87 -0.27 -33.33
N ILE A 85 -2.75 -1.14 -32.32
CA ILE A 85 -3.36 -2.47 -32.32
C ILE A 85 -4.89 -2.37 -32.40
N CYS A 86 -5.50 -1.56 -31.54
CA CYS A 86 -6.94 -1.31 -31.55
C CYS A 86 -7.40 -0.77 -32.90
N ARG A 87 -6.67 0.22 -33.46
CA ARG A 87 -6.98 0.81 -34.76
C ARG A 87 -6.85 -0.17 -35.92
N ALA A 88 -5.81 -0.99 -35.94
CA ALA A 88 -5.60 -1.99 -36.99
C ALA A 88 -6.64 -3.12 -36.93
N GLY A 89 -7.16 -3.42 -35.74
CA GLY A 89 -8.20 -4.45 -35.53
C GLY A 89 -9.63 -3.97 -35.80
N THR A 90 -9.85 -2.68 -36.05
CA THR A 90 -11.18 -2.10 -36.35
C THR A 90 -11.32 -1.78 -37.82
N ALA A 91 -12.46 -2.11 -38.43
CA ALA A 91 -12.72 -1.87 -39.84
C ALA A 91 -13.07 -0.40 -40.15
N SER A 92 -13.51 0.36 -39.14
CA SER A 92 -13.95 1.75 -39.29
C SER A 92 -13.69 2.59 -38.02
N ASP A 93 -13.75 3.92 -38.16
CA ASP A 93 -13.73 4.86 -37.03
C ASP A 93 -14.91 4.66 -36.07
N GLU A 94 -16.06 4.23 -36.60
CA GLU A 94 -17.26 3.96 -35.80
C GLU A 94 -17.08 2.74 -34.90
N GLU A 95 -16.53 1.64 -35.43
CA GLU A 95 -16.18 0.46 -34.62
C GLU A 95 -15.15 0.79 -33.54
N PHE A 96 -14.14 1.60 -33.88
CA PHE A 96 -13.15 2.07 -32.93
C PHE A 96 -13.79 2.91 -31.81
N THR A 97 -14.76 3.75 -32.14
CA THR A 97 -15.52 4.55 -31.17
C THR A 97 -16.33 3.65 -30.25
N VAL A 98 -17.03 2.65 -30.79
CA VAL A 98 -17.81 1.68 -30.02
C VAL A 98 -16.95 0.94 -28.99
N VAL A 99 -15.79 0.42 -29.40
CA VAL A 99 -14.86 -0.27 -28.49
C VAL A 99 -14.43 0.63 -27.34
N ARG A 100 -14.17 1.91 -27.60
CA ARG A 100 -13.75 2.87 -26.59
C ARG A 100 -14.86 3.22 -25.61
N THR A 101 -16.09 3.40 -26.11
CA THR A 101 -17.27 3.58 -25.27
C THR A 101 -17.46 2.37 -24.35
N MET A 102 -17.33 1.14 -24.87
CA MET A 102 -17.43 -0.08 -24.06
C MET A 102 -16.34 -0.16 -22.99
N LEU A 103 -15.11 0.29 -23.30
CA LEU A 103 -14.02 0.37 -22.33
C LEU A 103 -14.35 1.35 -21.20
N LEU A 104 -14.80 2.55 -21.55
CA LEU A 104 -15.19 3.56 -20.57
C LEU A 104 -16.33 3.08 -19.68
N GLU A 105 -17.41 2.54 -20.26
CA GLU A 105 -18.54 1.99 -19.51
C GLU A 105 -18.11 0.89 -18.54
N THR A 106 -17.20 0.01 -18.97
CA THR A 106 -16.64 -1.04 -18.11
C THR A 106 -15.89 -0.43 -16.92
N VAL A 107 -15.06 0.59 -17.14
CA VAL A 107 -14.35 1.31 -16.08
C VAL A 107 -15.33 1.97 -15.10
N LEU A 108 -16.36 2.65 -15.61
CA LEU A 108 -17.39 3.30 -14.79
C LEU A 108 -18.15 2.29 -13.93
N ASN A 109 -18.46 1.11 -14.48
CA ASN A 109 -19.11 0.01 -13.76
C ASN A 109 -18.21 -0.53 -12.63
N VAL A 110 -16.91 -0.72 -12.90
CA VAL A 110 -15.94 -1.20 -11.90
C VAL A 110 -15.75 -0.17 -10.78
N ILE A 111 -15.57 1.10 -11.11
CA ILE A 111 -15.44 2.18 -10.12
C ILE A 111 -16.71 2.26 -9.25
N THR A 112 -17.89 2.19 -9.88
CA THR A 112 -19.16 2.20 -9.14
C THR A 112 -19.29 1.00 -8.21
N ALA A 113 -18.87 -0.19 -8.65
CA ALA A 113 -18.85 -1.37 -7.80
C ALA A 113 -17.88 -1.17 -6.62
N MET A 114 -16.69 -0.63 -6.87
CA MET A 114 -15.68 -0.35 -5.85
C MET A 114 -16.19 0.62 -4.77
N ASP A 115 -16.81 1.74 -5.18
CA ASP A 115 -17.40 2.71 -4.26
C ASP A 115 -18.54 2.09 -3.44
N ARG A 116 -19.38 1.24 -4.04
CA ARG A 116 -20.47 0.55 -3.34
C ARG A 116 -19.97 -0.50 -2.34
N VAL A 117 -18.91 -1.23 -2.68
CA VAL A 117 -18.37 -2.31 -1.85
C VAL A 117 -17.54 -1.76 -0.69
N SER A 118 -16.74 -0.72 -0.94
CA SER A 118 -15.79 -0.19 0.05
C SER A 118 -16.32 1.03 0.81
N GLY A 119 -17.37 1.68 0.32
CA GLY A 119 -17.79 2.99 0.82
C GLY A 119 -16.82 4.11 0.46
N SER A 120 -15.93 3.90 -0.52
CA SER A 120 -14.98 4.91 -0.98
C SER A 120 -15.66 6.08 -1.69
N THR A 121 -14.88 7.15 -1.85
CA THR A 121 -15.21 8.34 -2.62
C THR A 121 -14.28 8.40 -3.82
N THR A 122 -14.82 8.23 -5.03
CA THR A 122 -14.05 8.31 -6.26
C THR A 122 -14.56 9.43 -7.17
N ILE A 123 -13.63 10.15 -7.80
CA ILE A 123 -13.88 11.04 -8.94
C ILE A 123 -13.00 10.54 -10.09
N MET A 124 -13.59 10.34 -11.27
CA MET A 124 -12.85 10.02 -12.49
C MET A 124 -13.02 11.15 -13.49
N LEU A 125 -11.93 11.54 -14.15
CA LEU A 125 -11.92 12.54 -15.21
C LEU A 125 -11.37 11.87 -16.45
N HIS A 126 -12.18 11.80 -17.50
CA HIS A 126 -11.78 11.27 -18.80
C HIS A 126 -11.95 12.34 -19.86
N PHE A 127 -11.05 12.33 -20.84
CA PHE A 127 -11.18 13.15 -22.04
C PHE A 127 -10.97 12.27 -23.25
N ASP A 128 -11.97 12.28 -24.11
CA ASP A 128 -11.90 11.68 -25.42
C ASP A 128 -11.36 12.70 -26.45
N ALA A 129 -10.13 12.49 -26.90
CA ALA A 129 -9.53 13.32 -27.95
C ALA A 129 -10.13 13.10 -29.35
N HIS A 130 -10.98 12.08 -29.55
CA HIS A 130 -11.76 11.89 -30.77
C HIS A 130 -13.08 12.66 -30.74
N ASP A 131 -13.60 12.99 -29.56
CA ASP A 131 -14.83 13.79 -29.37
C ASP A 131 -14.56 15.31 -29.39
N ILE A 132 -13.54 15.74 -30.12
CA ILE A 132 -13.33 17.16 -30.37
C ILE A 132 -14.43 17.59 -31.33
N SER A 133 -15.56 18.05 -30.78
CA SER A 133 -16.50 18.86 -31.54
C SER A 133 -15.68 19.97 -32.21
N SER A 134 -15.83 20.09 -33.52
CA SER A 134 -14.94 20.83 -34.43
C SER A 134 -14.82 22.34 -34.17
N VAL A 135 -15.25 22.85 -33.02
CA VAL A 135 -15.75 24.21 -32.88
C VAL A 135 -14.77 25.17 -32.18
N THR A 136 -13.81 24.73 -31.35
CA THR A 136 -12.72 25.62 -30.87
C THR A 136 -11.41 24.92 -30.52
N ARG A 137 -10.30 25.67 -30.63
CA ARG A 137 -8.98 25.34 -30.06
C ARG A 137 -8.76 25.90 -28.65
N GLY A 138 -9.83 26.00 -27.87
CA GLY A 138 -9.80 26.56 -26.51
C GLY A 138 -10.34 25.56 -25.48
N PRO A 139 -10.14 25.84 -24.18
CA PRO A 139 -10.73 25.06 -23.09
C PRO A 139 -12.25 24.85 -23.25
N GLU A 140 -12.95 25.83 -23.84
CA GLU A 140 -14.39 25.79 -24.11
C GLU A 140 -14.83 24.73 -25.13
N GLY A 141 -13.92 24.20 -25.95
CA GLY A 141 -14.21 23.12 -26.90
C GLY A 141 -14.04 21.72 -26.32
N ILE A 142 -13.63 21.61 -25.06
CA ILE A 142 -13.34 20.33 -24.41
C ILE A 142 -14.51 19.95 -23.51
N ASN A 143 -15.01 18.73 -23.69
CA ASN A 143 -16.10 18.17 -22.91
C ASN A 143 -15.65 16.92 -22.15
N PRO A 144 -14.88 17.02 -21.04
CA PRO A 144 -14.50 15.82 -20.30
C PRO A 144 -15.73 15.11 -19.71
N GLU A 145 -15.62 13.79 -19.72
CA GLU A 145 -16.54 12.86 -19.08
C GLU A 145 -16.11 12.66 -17.63
N VAL A 146 -17.01 12.97 -16.70
CA VAL A 146 -16.70 13.05 -15.28
C VAL A 146 -17.61 12.11 -14.50
N TYR A 147 -17.01 11.15 -13.80
CA TYR A 147 -17.72 10.30 -12.85
C TYR A 147 -17.83 10.99 -11.49
N ILE A 148 -19.06 11.15 -11.00
CA ILE A 148 -19.37 11.72 -9.69
C ILE A 148 -20.50 10.93 -9.05
N THR A 149 -20.25 10.38 -7.87
CA THR A 149 -21.31 9.70 -7.12
C THR A 149 -22.33 10.72 -6.56
N PRO A 150 -23.64 10.39 -6.55
CA PRO A 150 -24.66 11.28 -6.02
C PRO A 150 -24.48 11.65 -4.53
N HIS A 151 -23.85 10.78 -3.74
CA HIS A 151 -23.65 11.02 -2.30
C HIS A 151 -22.66 12.17 -2.05
N LEU A 152 -21.59 12.29 -2.86
CA LEU A 152 -20.62 13.37 -2.71
C LEU A 152 -21.26 14.76 -2.78
N ARG A 153 -22.19 14.91 -3.72
CA ARG A 153 -22.92 16.17 -3.92
C ARG A 153 -23.90 16.47 -2.80
N LYS A 154 -24.43 15.43 -2.13
CA LYS A 154 -25.43 15.56 -1.06
C LYS A 154 -24.79 15.79 0.30
N GLU A 155 -23.67 15.13 0.58
CA GLU A 155 -23.06 15.08 1.91
C GLU A 155 -22.03 16.19 2.13
N ILE A 156 -21.25 16.55 1.10
CA ILE A 156 -20.16 17.51 1.24
C ILE A 156 -20.66 18.90 0.85
N LYS A 157 -20.69 19.81 1.83
CA LYS A 157 -20.99 21.23 1.60
C LYS A 157 -19.99 21.80 0.60
N ASN A 158 -20.48 22.50 -0.42
CA ASN A 158 -19.69 23.09 -1.52
C ASN A 158 -19.01 22.09 -2.47
N ALA A 159 -19.36 20.80 -2.45
CA ALA A 159 -18.80 19.80 -3.37
C ALA A 159 -18.88 20.23 -4.84
N ASN A 160 -20.01 20.78 -5.26
CA ASN A 160 -20.21 21.24 -6.64
C ASN A 160 -19.16 22.29 -7.08
N VAL A 161 -18.77 23.20 -6.18
CA VAL A 161 -17.76 24.23 -6.48
C VAL A 161 -16.38 23.60 -6.59
N THR A 162 -16.03 22.72 -5.65
CA THR A 162 -14.75 22.01 -5.64
C THR A 162 -14.60 21.12 -6.88
N ILE A 163 -15.63 20.34 -7.22
CA ILE A 163 -15.62 19.46 -8.39
C ILE A 163 -15.46 20.27 -9.66
N ALA A 164 -16.22 21.34 -9.85
CA ALA A 164 -16.10 22.18 -11.04
C ALA A 164 -14.69 22.77 -11.19
N ARG A 165 -14.03 23.16 -10.08
CA ARG A 165 -12.64 23.62 -10.09
C ARG A 165 -11.67 22.52 -10.51
N ILE A 166 -11.81 21.32 -9.95
CA ILE A 166 -10.98 20.16 -10.34
C ILE A 166 -11.14 19.89 -11.84
N VAL A 167 -12.37 19.87 -12.35
CA VAL A 167 -12.64 19.64 -13.78
C VAL A 167 -12.01 20.74 -14.64
N GLN A 168 -12.18 22.01 -14.30
CA GLN A 168 -11.60 23.11 -15.06
C GLN A 168 -10.06 23.07 -15.03
N MET A 169 -9.46 22.77 -13.88
CA MET A 169 -8.01 22.58 -13.77
C MET A 169 -7.51 21.40 -14.62
N PHE A 170 -8.29 20.33 -14.70
CA PHE A 170 -7.99 19.18 -15.57
C PHE A 170 -8.04 19.59 -17.04
N ILE A 171 -9.09 20.30 -17.47
CA ILE A 171 -9.23 20.82 -18.83
C ILE A 171 -8.04 21.69 -19.23
N GLU A 172 -7.74 22.71 -18.42
CA GLU A 172 -6.70 23.70 -18.72
C GLU A 172 -5.29 23.12 -18.59
N GLY A 173 -5.04 22.33 -17.54
CA GLY A 173 -3.70 21.86 -17.18
C GLY A 173 -3.27 20.57 -17.85
N ILE A 174 -4.21 19.67 -18.18
CA ILE A 174 -3.90 18.32 -18.69
C ILE A 174 -4.51 18.11 -20.07
N THR A 175 -5.80 18.43 -20.22
CA THR A 175 -6.54 18.10 -21.43
C THR A 175 -6.12 18.94 -22.63
N MET A 176 -6.00 20.25 -22.47
CA MET A 176 -5.53 21.16 -23.53
C MET A 176 -4.15 20.75 -24.09
N PRO A 177 -3.10 20.51 -23.27
CA PRO A 177 -1.83 19.98 -23.77
C PRO A 177 -1.96 18.62 -24.47
N SER A 178 -2.80 17.72 -23.95
CA SER A 178 -3.03 16.38 -24.52
C SER A 178 -3.72 16.46 -25.88
N LEU A 179 -4.70 17.35 -26.03
CA LEU A 179 -5.37 17.67 -27.28
C LEU A 179 -4.38 18.20 -28.32
N LEU A 180 -3.58 19.21 -27.96
CA LEU A 180 -2.56 19.76 -28.87
C LEU A 180 -1.54 18.71 -29.31
N ARG A 181 -1.18 17.77 -28.42
CA ARG A 181 -0.35 16.62 -28.76
C ARG A 181 -1.06 15.70 -29.75
N TRP A 182 -2.29 15.31 -29.45
CA TRP A 182 -3.09 14.46 -30.34
C TRP A 182 -3.23 15.07 -31.73
N GLU A 183 -3.53 16.37 -31.84
CA GLU A 183 -3.60 17.09 -33.12
C GLU A 183 -2.28 17.00 -33.90
N ARG A 184 -1.12 17.15 -33.24
CA ARG A 184 0.18 17.02 -33.92
C ARG A 184 0.39 15.62 -34.48
N LEU A 185 -0.05 14.59 -33.77
CA LEU A 185 0.05 13.20 -34.21
C LEU A 185 -0.91 12.89 -35.37
N MET A 186 -2.07 13.55 -35.40
CA MET A 186 -3.13 13.33 -36.39
C MET A 186 -3.04 14.25 -37.61
N ARG A 187 -2.08 15.20 -37.65
CA ARG A 187 -1.95 16.30 -38.64
C ARG A 187 -1.73 15.91 -40.12
N ALA A 188 -1.97 14.66 -40.51
CA ALA A 188 -2.15 14.30 -41.92
C ALA A 188 -3.47 14.83 -42.51
N SER A 189 -4.42 15.28 -41.70
CA SER A 189 -5.72 15.77 -42.18
C SER A 189 -6.42 16.62 -41.12
N SER A 190 -6.28 17.95 -41.18
CA SER A 190 -7.15 18.81 -40.35
C SER A 190 -7.79 19.89 -41.23
N PRO A 191 -9.12 19.85 -41.42
CA PRO A 191 -9.87 20.91 -42.09
C PRO A 191 -9.89 22.19 -41.24
N GLU A 192 -10.34 23.30 -41.85
CA GLU A 192 -10.52 24.57 -41.17
C GLU A 192 -11.42 24.43 -39.93
N VAL A 193 -11.01 25.05 -38.83
CA VAL A 193 -11.72 25.04 -37.55
C VAL A 193 -12.80 26.12 -37.60
N PRO A 194 -14.10 25.78 -37.62
CA PRO A 194 -15.17 26.77 -37.47
C PRO A 194 -15.02 27.54 -36.16
N GLN A 195 -15.43 28.81 -36.15
CA GLN A 195 -15.41 29.67 -34.97
C GLN A 195 -16.63 29.38 -34.10
N TYR A 196 -16.42 29.06 -32.81
CA TYR A 196 -17.51 28.90 -31.83
C TYR A 196 -17.87 30.23 -31.18
N ASP A 197 -19.17 30.49 -31.11
CA ASP A 197 -19.71 31.49 -30.21
C ASP A 197 -20.05 30.83 -28.87
N TYR A 198 -19.25 31.12 -27.85
CA TYR A 198 -19.52 30.69 -26.48
C TYR A 198 -20.78 31.41 -25.94
N VAL A 199 -21.94 30.77 -26.06
CA VAL A 199 -23.21 31.31 -25.60
C VAL A 199 -23.52 30.79 -24.19
N CYS A 200 -23.32 31.66 -23.19
CA CYS A 200 -23.73 31.50 -21.79
C CYS A 200 -22.91 30.49 -20.95
N PRO A 201 -22.50 30.83 -19.71
CA PRO A 201 -21.81 29.87 -18.86
C PRO A 201 -22.72 28.67 -18.55
N PRO A 202 -22.27 27.43 -18.79
CA PRO A 202 -23.04 26.23 -18.48
C PRO A 202 -23.31 26.13 -16.96
N PRO A 203 -24.24 25.25 -16.51
CA PRO A 203 -24.41 24.97 -15.09
C PRO A 203 -23.09 24.49 -14.46
N LEU A 204 -22.87 24.81 -13.18
CA LEU A 204 -21.61 24.49 -12.47
C LEU A 204 -21.31 22.98 -12.48
N ILE A 205 -22.36 22.18 -12.29
CA ILE A 205 -22.35 20.73 -12.50
C ILE A 205 -23.49 20.44 -13.48
N PRO A 206 -23.23 19.90 -14.67
CA PRO A 206 -24.26 19.52 -15.61
C PRO A 206 -25.11 18.37 -15.07
N ASN A 207 -26.25 18.13 -15.70
CA ASN A 207 -27.05 16.94 -15.40
C ASN A 207 -26.26 15.67 -15.78
N SER A 208 -26.58 14.55 -15.15
CA SER A 208 -25.95 13.29 -15.54
C SER A 208 -26.48 12.79 -16.89
N GLU A 209 -25.59 12.16 -17.64
CA GLU A 209 -25.85 11.60 -18.95
C GLU A 209 -25.26 10.19 -19.02
N PRO A 210 -26.08 9.12 -19.14
CA PRO A 210 -27.54 9.12 -19.15
C PRO A 210 -28.18 9.63 -17.84
N GLN A 211 -29.46 9.98 -17.88
CA GLN A 211 -30.19 10.45 -16.71
C GLN A 211 -30.11 9.44 -15.56
N ALA A 212 -29.87 9.93 -14.33
CA ALA A 212 -29.69 9.12 -13.12
C ALA A 212 -28.44 8.22 -13.12
N SER A 213 -27.52 8.38 -14.07
CA SER A 213 -26.18 7.83 -13.98
C SER A 213 -25.28 8.69 -13.06
N CYS A 214 -24.06 8.20 -12.84
CA CYS A 214 -22.99 8.95 -12.17
C CYS A 214 -22.06 9.66 -13.19
N LEU A 215 -22.35 9.56 -14.48
CA LEU A 215 -21.55 10.16 -15.55
C LEU A 215 -22.09 11.54 -15.89
N HIS A 216 -21.19 12.50 -16.04
CA HIS A 216 -21.51 13.89 -16.34
C HIS A 216 -20.57 14.40 -17.44
N VAL A 217 -21.10 15.00 -18.50
CA VAL A 217 -20.29 15.63 -19.55
C VAL A 217 -20.14 17.11 -19.21
N PHE A 218 -18.94 17.53 -18.82
CA PHE A 218 -18.68 18.90 -18.39
C PHE A 218 -18.27 19.77 -19.58
N PRO A 219 -19.10 20.70 -20.05
CA PRO A 219 -18.66 21.66 -21.04
C PRO A 219 -17.57 22.55 -20.46
N GLY A 220 -16.44 22.59 -21.16
CA GLY A 220 -15.33 23.45 -20.82
C GLY A 220 -15.71 24.93 -20.84
N ARG A 221 -14.89 25.73 -20.18
CA ARG A 221 -15.14 27.17 -20.06
C ARG A 221 -13.87 27.95 -20.42
N PRO A 222 -14.01 29.17 -20.95
CA PRO A 222 -12.87 30.06 -21.12
C PRO A 222 -12.10 30.23 -19.80
N MET A 223 -10.80 30.48 -19.93
CA MET A 223 -9.90 30.72 -18.79
C MET A 223 -10.53 31.72 -17.80
N ALA A 224 -10.48 31.37 -16.51
CA ALA A 224 -11.04 32.16 -15.40
C ALA A 224 -12.57 32.43 -15.44
N ALA A 225 -13.33 31.90 -16.40
CA ALA A 225 -14.78 32.05 -16.42
C ALA A 225 -15.46 31.34 -15.24
N LEU A 226 -14.92 30.19 -14.81
CA LEU A 226 -15.43 29.45 -13.65
C LEU A 226 -15.35 30.27 -12.36
N GLU A 227 -14.20 30.87 -12.07
CA GLU A 227 -14.01 31.67 -10.85
C GLU A 227 -14.92 32.91 -10.83
N ARG A 228 -15.17 33.52 -11.98
CA ARG A 228 -16.14 34.61 -12.11
C ARG A 228 -17.57 34.14 -11.80
N ALA A 229 -17.96 32.99 -12.35
CA ALA A 229 -19.27 32.39 -12.08
C ALA A 229 -19.47 32.05 -10.60
N ILE A 230 -18.45 31.48 -9.93
CA ILE A 230 -18.50 31.16 -8.50
C ILE A 230 -18.62 32.43 -7.63
N ARG A 231 -17.93 33.51 -8.00
CA ARG A 231 -17.97 34.79 -7.25
C ARG A 231 -19.25 35.59 -7.49
N GLY A 232 -20.14 35.16 -8.40
CA GLY A 232 -21.35 35.90 -8.76
C GLY A 232 -21.07 37.25 -9.42
N SER A 233 -19.85 37.45 -9.94
CA SER A 233 -19.51 38.66 -10.67
C SER A 233 -20.04 38.55 -12.10
N PRO A 234 -20.75 39.56 -12.64
CA PRO A 234 -21.19 39.52 -14.03
C PRO A 234 -19.98 39.30 -14.95
N PRO A 235 -20.13 38.59 -16.07
CA PRO A 235 -19.05 38.40 -17.02
C PRO A 235 -18.57 39.77 -17.49
N ARG A 236 -17.46 40.26 -16.94
CA ARG A 236 -16.73 41.36 -17.55
C ARG A 236 -16.22 40.84 -18.89
N HIS A 237 -16.66 41.48 -19.97
CA HIS A 237 -16.15 41.28 -21.32
C HIS A 237 -14.79 41.95 -21.52
N ASP A 238 -14.18 42.46 -20.44
CA ASP A 238 -12.81 42.93 -20.45
C ASP A 238 -11.92 41.70 -20.61
N VAL A 239 -11.70 41.32 -21.87
CA VAL A 239 -10.57 40.50 -22.27
C VAL A 239 -9.36 41.11 -21.59
N PRO A 240 -8.56 40.33 -20.83
CA PRO A 240 -7.37 40.86 -20.20
C PRO A 240 -6.59 41.66 -21.25
N THR A 241 -6.22 42.89 -20.91
CA THR A 241 -5.38 43.70 -21.78
C THR A 241 -4.09 42.92 -22.08
N ALA A 242 -3.41 43.23 -23.19
CA ALA A 242 -2.15 42.55 -23.52
C ALA A 242 -1.12 42.59 -22.36
N SER A 243 -1.17 43.65 -21.54
CA SER A 243 -0.35 43.78 -20.32
C SER A 243 -0.75 42.78 -19.24
N GLU A 244 -2.04 42.62 -18.97
CA GLU A 244 -2.54 41.65 -17.97
C GLU A 244 -2.29 40.21 -18.42
N TRP A 245 -2.38 39.92 -19.72
CA TRP A 245 -1.99 38.62 -20.28
C TRP A 245 -0.51 38.33 -20.05
N LEU A 246 0.36 39.32 -20.25
CA LEU A 246 1.80 39.17 -20.04
C LEU A 246 2.11 38.90 -18.55
N GLU A 247 1.48 39.64 -17.63
CA GLU A 247 1.62 39.40 -16.18
C GLU A 247 1.12 38.01 -15.78
N MET A 248 -0.04 37.59 -16.27
CA MET A 248 -0.56 36.24 -16.04
C MET A 248 0.38 35.16 -16.59
N GLN A 249 0.96 35.39 -17.76
CA GLN A 249 1.89 34.47 -18.39
C GLN A 249 3.20 34.38 -17.58
N GLU A 250 3.71 35.50 -17.07
CA GLU A 250 4.88 35.52 -16.18
C GLU A 250 4.60 34.80 -14.86
N LEU A 251 3.44 35.04 -14.24
CA LEU A 251 3.01 34.34 -13.03
C LEU A 251 2.85 32.84 -13.27
N TYR A 252 2.22 32.45 -14.38
CA TYR A 252 2.08 31.04 -14.76
C TYR A 252 3.44 30.38 -14.97
N HIS A 253 4.36 31.02 -15.70
CA HIS A 253 5.71 30.49 -15.88
C HIS A 253 6.50 30.44 -14.57
N GLY A 254 6.31 31.42 -13.68
CA GLY A 254 6.90 31.42 -12.33
C GLY A 254 6.40 30.24 -11.49
N ALA A 255 5.09 30.05 -11.43
CA ALA A 255 4.47 28.93 -10.73
C ALA A 255 4.88 27.58 -11.33
N LYS A 256 4.94 27.48 -12.67
CA LYS A 256 5.40 26.29 -13.37
C LYS A 256 6.84 25.93 -13.02
N ARG A 257 7.76 26.91 -13.03
CA ARG A 257 9.16 26.70 -12.60
C ARG A 257 9.27 26.25 -11.14
N ALA A 258 8.51 26.89 -10.25
CA ALA A 258 8.48 26.49 -8.84
C ALA A 258 7.97 25.05 -8.67
N HIS A 259 6.93 24.67 -9.42
CA HIS A 259 6.41 23.31 -9.43
C HIS A 259 7.42 22.30 -9.98
N GLU A 260 8.09 22.60 -11.10
CA GLU A 260 9.13 21.76 -11.69
C GLU A 260 10.32 21.56 -10.74
N MET A 261 10.70 22.59 -9.96
CA MET A 261 11.72 22.47 -8.92
C MET A 261 11.29 21.53 -7.79
N VAL A 262 10.08 21.69 -7.26
CA VAL A 262 9.53 20.83 -6.20
C VAL A 262 9.42 19.39 -6.69
N TYR A 263 8.94 19.18 -7.92
CA TYR A 263 8.83 17.86 -8.54
C TYR A 263 10.21 17.21 -8.71
N SER A 264 11.21 17.96 -9.20
CA SER A 264 12.58 17.46 -9.34
C SER A 264 13.22 17.09 -8.01
N GLU A 265 13.01 17.90 -6.96
CA GLU A 265 13.47 17.59 -5.61
C GLU A 265 12.78 16.34 -5.05
N SER A 266 11.47 16.20 -5.27
CA SER A 266 10.70 15.02 -4.88
C SER A 266 11.23 13.75 -5.57
N MET A 267 11.49 13.81 -6.88
CA MET A 267 12.06 12.70 -7.63
C MET A 267 13.47 12.32 -7.14
N ARG A 268 14.32 13.31 -6.83
CA ARG A 268 15.64 13.06 -6.23
C ARG A 268 15.51 12.33 -4.89
N LYS A 269 14.61 12.78 -4.01
CA LYS A 269 14.35 12.13 -2.72
C LYS A 269 13.79 10.72 -2.89
N ALA A 270 12.93 10.49 -3.88
CA ALA A 270 12.42 9.15 -4.18
C ALA A 270 13.55 8.20 -4.62
N THR A 271 14.49 8.65 -5.46
CA THR A 271 15.67 7.87 -5.84
C THR A 271 16.57 7.57 -4.63
N GLU A 272 16.80 8.56 -3.76
CA GLU A 272 17.56 8.38 -2.52
C GLU A 272 16.91 7.35 -1.58
N LEU A 273 15.58 7.42 -1.41
CA LEU A 273 14.82 6.44 -0.61
C LEU A 273 14.91 5.03 -1.19
N MET A 274 14.84 4.87 -2.52
CA MET A 274 15.02 3.57 -3.17
C MET A 274 16.42 3.00 -2.96
N ALA A 275 17.46 3.85 -2.99
CA ALA A 275 18.83 3.43 -2.69
C ALA A 275 18.99 2.99 -1.22
N VAL A 276 18.43 3.75 -0.27
CA VAL A 276 18.42 3.38 1.16
C VAL A 276 17.69 2.06 1.39
N ARG A 277 16.55 1.84 0.73
CA ARG A 277 15.80 0.58 0.79
C ARG A 277 16.64 -0.60 0.29
N ALA A 278 17.32 -0.44 -0.84
CA ALA A 278 18.21 -1.48 -1.37
C ALA A 278 19.38 -1.80 -0.43
N GLU A 279 19.97 -0.79 0.21
CA GLU A 279 21.02 -0.98 1.22
C GLU A 279 20.49 -1.73 2.45
N LEU A 280 19.28 -1.39 2.92
CA LEU A 280 18.64 -2.05 4.04
C LEU A 280 18.34 -3.53 3.74
N GLU A 281 17.87 -3.84 2.54
CA GLU A 281 17.65 -5.22 2.09
C GLU A 281 18.96 -6.01 2.03
N ALA A 282 20.05 -5.40 1.56
CA ALA A 282 21.38 -6.02 1.56
C ALA A 282 21.91 -6.27 2.98
N LYS A 283 21.72 -5.31 3.90
CA LYS A 283 22.06 -5.47 5.33
C LYS A 283 21.24 -6.58 5.98
N ASN A 284 19.93 -6.64 5.74
CA ASN A 284 19.06 -7.71 6.22
C ASN A 284 19.47 -9.10 5.71
N LYS A 285 19.92 -9.18 4.45
CA LYS A 285 20.46 -10.43 3.89
C LYS A 285 21.74 -10.87 4.61
N LYS A 286 22.65 -9.93 4.94
CA LYS A 286 23.87 -10.22 5.72
C LYS A 286 23.54 -10.65 7.15
N LEU A 287 22.57 -10.01 7.80
CA LEU A 287 22.10 -10.37 9.14
C LEU A 287 21.61 -11.83 9.17
N ARG A 288 20.72 -12.20 8.24
CA ARG A 288 20.23 -13.59 8.11
C ARG A 288 21.34 -14.61 7.86
N GLN A 289 22.41 -14.22 7.15
CA GLN A 289 23.58 -15.08 6.98
C GLN A 289 24.38 -15.25 8.27
N GLN A 290 24.51 -14.19 9.09
CA GLN A 290 25.16 -14.26 10.39
C GLN A 290 24.35 -15.12 11.37
N GLU A 291 23.03 -14.97 11.42
CA GLU A 291 22.14 -15.80 12.25
C GLU A 291 22.31 -17.29 11.94
N ARG A 292 22.41 -17.66 10.66
CA ARG A 292 22.67 -19.05 10.25
C ARG A 292 24.04 -19.56 10.72
N LYS A 293 25.07 -18.70 10.74
CA LYS A 293 26.40 -19.07 11.24
C LYS A 293 26.38 -19.27 12.76
N ILE A 294 25.69 -18.40 13.48
CA ILE A 294 25.50 -18.52 14.94
C ILE A 294 24.76 -19.82 15.27
N ALA A 295 23.64 -20.09 14.60
CA ALA A 295 22.86 -21.32 14.81
C ALA A 295 23.70 -22.59 14.55
N LYS A 296 24.55 -22.57 13.52
CA LYS A 296 25.48 -23.68 13.24
C LYS A 296 26.51 -23.85 14.36
N GLN A 297 27.11 -22.76 14.83
CA GLN A 297 28.08 -22.80 15.93
C GLN A 297 27.45 -23.29 17.24
N GLU A 298 26.21 -22.90 17.52
CA GLU A 298 25.47 -23.37 18.70
C GLU A 298 25.16 -24.87 18.65
N GLU A 299 24.89 -25.42 17.46
CA GLU A 299 24.75 -26.86 17.26
C GLU A 299 26.08 -27.60 17.48
N GLU A 300 27.19 -27.11 16.92
CA GLU A 300 28.53 -27.66 17.14
C GLU A 300 28.91 -27.64 18.64
N ASN A 301 28.63 -26.53 19.34
CA ASN A 301 28.87 -26.42 20.78
C ASN A 301 28.00 -27.40 21.58
N ARG A 302 26.74 -27.62 21.17
CA ARG A 302 25.87 -28.62 21.81
C ARG A 302 26.40 -30.05 21.63
N GLN A 303 26.94 -30.36 20.46
CA GLN A 303 27.58 -31.67 20.21
C GLN A 303 28.82 -31.86 21.06
N GLN A 304 29.70 -30.85 21.14
CA GLN A 304 30.88 -30.89 22.01
C GLN A 304 30.52 -31.05 23.49
N GLN A 305 29.45 -30.39 23.95
CA GLN A 305 28.95 -30.57 25.32
C GLN A 305 28.44 -31.99 25.57
N ALA A 306 27.73 -32.58 24.61
CA ALA A 306 27.27 -33.96 24.73
C ALA A 306 28.44 -34.96 24.79
N GLU A 307 29.46 -34.78 23.94
CA GLU A 307 30.68 -35.59 23.96
C GLU A 307 31.44 -35.45 25.28
N LEU A 308 31.52 -34.23 25.83
CA LEU A 308 32.14 -33.97 27.13
C LEU A 308 31.38 -34.67 28.27
N CYS A 309 30.06 -34.62 28.26
CA CYS A 309 29.22 -35.32 29.24
C CYS A 309 29.43 -36.84 29.17
N GLU A 310 29.45 -37.42 27.97
CA GLU A 310 29.71 -38.85 27.79
C GLU A 310 31.12 -39.24 28.27
N ALA A 311 32.14 -38.43 27.96
CA ALA A 311 33.49 -38.66 28.45
C ALA A 311 33.56 -38.61 29.99
N LEU A 312 32.83 -37.69 30.62
CA LEU A 312 32.75 -37.57 32.08
C LEU A 312 32.09 -38.81 32.71
N GLU A 313 31.03 -39.35 32.10
CA GLU A 313 30.39 -40.60 32.55
C GLU A 313 31.38 -41.77 32.48
N ARG A 314 32.16 -41.89 31.40
CA ARG A 314 33.19 -42.92 31.25
C ARG A 314 34.28 -42.81 32.31
N VAL A 315 34.77 -41.59 32.59
CA VAL A 315 35.76 -41.34 33.66
C VAL A 315 35.20 -41.71 35.02
N THR A 316 33.93 -41.38 35.29
CA THR A 316 33.25 -41.72 36.54
C THR A 316 33.13 -43.24 36.71
N ALA A 317 32.76 -43.97 35.66
CA ALA A 317 32.69 -45.42 35.66
C ALA A 317 34.07 -46.07 35.92
N LEU A 318 35.12 -45.58 35.26
CA LEU A 318 36.49 -46.04 35.49
C LEU A 318 36.96 -45.75 36.93
N SER A 319 36.63 -44.58 37.48
CA SER A 319 36.94 -44.25 38.87
C SER A 319 36.25 -45.21 39.85
N GLY A 320 35.01 -45.63 39.56
CA GLY A 320 34.30 -46.66 40.33
C GLY A 320 35.06 -47.98 40.35
N LEU A 321 35.46 -48.47 39.17
CA LEU A 321 36.24 -49.71 39.05
C LEU A 321 37.59 -49.66 39.78
N VAL A 322 38.28 -48.52 39.72
CA VAL A 322 39.55 -48.32 40.46
C VAL A 322 39.32 -48.38 41.97
N ASN A 323 38.24 -47.77 42.46
CA ASN A 323 37.88 -47.83 43.89
C ASN A 323 37.54 -49.26 44.33
N ASP A 324 36.79 -50.01 43.50
CA ASP A 324 36.48 -51.42 43.77
C ASP A 324 37.75 -52.28 43.84
N LEU A 325 38.68 -52.10 42.91
CA LEU A 325 39.98 -52.78 42.92
C LEU A 325 40.83 -52.42 44.14
N GLN A 326 40.82 -51.15 44.56
CA GLN A 326 41.50 -50.71 45.78
C GLN A 326 40.87 -51.35 47.03
N LEU A 327 39.54 -51.48 47.05
CA LEU A 327 38.82 -52.15 48.14
C LEU A 327 39.15 -53.64 48.19
N GLU A 328 39.12 -54.35 47.06
CA GLU A 328 39.53 -55.75 46.97
C GLU A 328 40.98 -55.95 47.44
N ARG A 329 41.89 -55.08 47.01
CA ARG A 329 43.27 -55.08 47.47
C ARG A 329 43.36 -54.88 48.99
N HIS A 330 42.62 -53.93 49.55
CA HIS A 330 42.62 -53.69 50.99
C HIS A 330 42.05 -54.88 51.78
N VAL A 331 41.00 -55.54 51.27
CA VAL A 331 40.45 -56.77 51.86
C VAL A 331 41.49 -57.90 51.82
N LEU A 332 42.22 -58.07 50.71
CA LEU A 332 43.29 -59.05 50.60
C LEU A 332 44.44 -58.74 51.59
N GLU A 333 44.84 -57.48 51.72
CA GLU A 333 45.84 -57.02 52.70
C GLU A 333 45.35 -57.28 54.14
N MET A 334 44.07 -57.03 54.44
CA MET A 334 43.47 -57.34 55.74
C MET A 334 43.42 -58.86 56.02
N VAL A 335 43.08 -59.69 55.03
CA VAL A 335 43.09 -61.16 55.18
C VAL A 335 44.50 -61.67 55.42
N ALA A 336 45.51 -61.09 54.76
CA ALA A 336 46.92 -61.39 54.99
C ALA A 336 47.38 -60.92 56.39
N ALA A 337 46.97 -59.73 56.82
CA ALA A 337 47.30 -59.16 58.13
C ALA A 337 46.60 -59.91 59.29
N LYS A 338 45.40 -60.45 59.09
CA LYS A 338 44.63 -61.22 60.10
C LYS A 338 45.28 -62.56 60.47
N LYS A 339 46.35 -62.96 59.78
CA LYS A 339 47.20 -64.11 60.17
C LYS A 339 48.23 -63.77 61.24
N ASN A 340 48.42 -62.49 61.58
CA ASN A 340 49.34 -62.04 62.62
C ASN A 340 48.68 -61.04 63.57
N LEU A 341 48.49 -61.51 64.80
CA LEU A 341 48.39 -60.78 66.06
C LEU A 341 47.03 -60.22 66.54
N PRO A 342 46.91 -60.10 67.90
CA PRO A 342 45.67 -60.03 68.66
C PRO A 342 45.26 -58.62 69.04
N GLY A 343 43.94 -58.50 69.27
CA GLY A 343 43.27 -57.69 70.29
C GLY A 343 43.74 -56.26 70.56
N GLN A 344 42.91 -55.28 70.22
CA GLN A 344 42.48 -54.27 71.18
C GLN A 344 41.24 -53.50 70.73
N ALA A 345 40.48 -53.07 71.73
CA ALA A 345 39.15 -52.47 71.66
C ALA A 345 39.18 -50.94 71.81
N GLY A 346 38.06 -50.33 71.46
CA GLY A 346 37.68 -48.94 71.69
C GLY A 346 37.33 -48.23 70.37
N SER A 347 36.40 -47.29 70.24
CA SER A 347 35.31 -46.71 71.03
C SER A 347 34.92 -45.44 70.25
N SER A 348 33.64 -45.05 70.27
CA SER A 348 33.13 -43.69 69.98
C SER A 348 33.15 -43.20 68.52
N GLU A 349 32.31 -42.28 68.06
CA GLU A 349 30.91 -41.88 68.32
C GLU A 349 30.63 -40.75 67.29
N ALA A 350 29.37 -40.61 66.86
CA ALA A 350 28.73 -39.41 66.31
C ALA A 350 29.28 -38.74 65.02
N SER A 351 28.42 -38.49 64.03
CA SER A 351 27.67 -37.22 63.94
C SER A 351 26.93 -37.04 62.59
N VAL A 352 25.73 -36.48 62.73
CA VAL A 352 24.69 -36.19 61.75
C VAL A 352 25.02 -34.91 60.97
N SER A 353 24.67 -34.85 59.68
CA SER A 353 24.46 -33.56 58.99
C SER A 353 23.59 -33.72 57.74
N ASN A 354 22.28 -33.60 57.96
CA ASN A 354 21.30 -33.24 56.93
C ASN A 354 21.63 -31.86 56.36
N ASN A 355 21.55 -31.69 55.04
CA ASN A 355 21.30 -30.38 54.44
C ASN A 355 20.37 -30.52 53.23
N ALA A 356 19.09 -30.30 53.50
CA ALA A 356 18.07 -30.04 52.50
C ALA A 356 18.20 -28.57 52.05
N SER A 357 18.67 -28.36 50.82
CA SER A 357 18.70 -27.04 50.18
C SER A 357 17.37 -26.77 49.48
N SER A 358 16.57 -25.91 50.11
CA SER A 358 15.35 -25.29 49.61
C SER A 358 15.60 -24.47 48.34
N SER A 359 14.97 -24.83 47.22
CA SER A 359 14.87 -24.00 46.03
C SER A 359 13.63 -23.09 46.13
N SER A 360 13.83 -21.87 46.62
CA SER A 360 12.83 -20.81 46.49
C SER A 360 12.95 -20.20 45.09
N THR A 361 11.98 -20.50 44.22
CA THR A 361 11.75 -19.78 42.97
C THR A 361 11.34 -18.34 43.29
N PRO A 362 12.09 -17.31 42.85
CA PRO A 362 11.61 -15.94 42.95
C PRO A 362 10.55 -15.74 41.87
N THR A 363 9.32 -15.54 42.30
CA THR A 363 8.20 -15.11 41.45
C THR A 363 8.53 -13.72 40.89
N ARG A 364 9.24 -13.68 39.77
CA ARG A 364 9.65 -12.47 39.05
C ARG A 364 8.43 -11.86 38.35
N ARG A 365 7.53 -11.25 39.12
CA ARG A 365 6.52 -10.31 38.63
C ARG A 365 7.15 -8.91 38.54
N THR A 366 8.05 -8.72 37.57
CA THR A 366 8.60 -7.41 37.21
C THR A 366 8.56 -7.12 35.71
N THR A 367 7.86 -7.92 34.92
CA THR A 367 8.09 -7.97 33.47
C THR A 367 7.34 -6.95 32.61
N ALA A 368 6.32 -6.25 33.13
CA ALA A 368 5.60 -5.25 32.31
C ALA A 368 6.25 -3.85 32.36
N ILE A 369 6.83 -3.46 33.50
CA ILE A 369 7.39 -2.09 33.67
C ILE A 369 8.80 -1.99 33.08
N GLU A 370 9.59 -3.06 33.12
CA GLU A 370 10.95 -3.07 32.55
C GLU A 370 10.98 -3.03 31.02
N ALA A 371 9.85 -3.36 30.36
CA ALA A 371 9.71 -3.27 28.91
C ALA A 371 9.35 -1.86 28.42
N LEU A 372 8.87 -0.99 29.31
CA LEU A 372 8.70 0.43 29.02
C LEU A 372 10.08 1.09 29.08
N GLY A 373 10.42 1.90 28.09
CA GLY A 373 11.71 2.59 28.06
C GLY A 373 11.94 3.48 29.29
N ARG A 374 13.21 3.81 29.54
CA ARG A 374 13.63 4.49 30.77
C ARG A 374 12.89 5.83 30.97
N ASN A 375 12.72 6.62 29.90
CA ASN A 375 12.08 7.93 30.01
C ASN A 375 10.59 7.79 30.37
N THR A 376 9.91 6.79 29.81
CA THR A 376 8.50 6.49 30.09
C THR A 376 8.32 6.07 31.54
N VAL A 377 9.17 5.16 32.05
CA VAL A 377 9.14 4.72 33.45
C VAL A 377 9.37 5.88 34.42
N ASP A 378 10.34 6.74 34.13
CA ASP A 378 10.62 7.90 34.98
C ASP A 378 9.47 8.92 34.97
N THR A 379 8.81 9.09 33.83
CA THR A 379 7.63 9.96 33.70
C THR A 379 6.43 9.42 34.48
N VAL A 380 6.16 8.12 34.38
CA VAL A 380 5.11 7.43 35.16
C VAL A 380 5.33 7.64 36.67
N LYS A 381 6.56 7.44 37.14
CA LYS A 381 6.94 7.67 38.55
C LYS A 381 6.78 9.13 38.96
N ARG A 382 7.21 10.06 38.10
CA ARG A 382 7.15 11.51 38.35
C ARG A 382 5.71 11.99 38.54
N PHE A 383 4.76 11.49 37.76
CA PHE A 383 3.35 11.86 37.84
C PHE A 383 2.53 11.01 38.82
N LYS A 384 3.16 10.02 39.50
CA LYS A 384 2.50 9.09 40.44
C LYS A 384 1.25 8.43 39.83
N LEU A 385 1.34 7.99 38.58
CA LEU A 385 0.20 7.44 37.86
C LEU A 385 -0.22 6.07 38.44
N PRO A 386 -1.52 5.74 38.42
CA PRO A 386 -2.01 4.49 39.00
C PRO A 386 -1.57 3.28 38.17
N PRO A 387 -1.41 2.09 38.78
CA PRO A 387 -0.95 0.89 38.08
C PRO A 387 -1.77 0.48 36.84
N ALA A 388 -3.05 0.85 36.78
CA ALA A 388 -3.90 0.64 35.61
C ALA A 388 -3.33 1.28 34.34
N VAL A 389 -2.75 2.49 34.47
CA VAL A 389 -2.12 3.22 33.36
C VAL A 389 -0.87 2.52 32.87
N HIS A 390 -0.16 1.77 33.72
CA HIS A 390 1.06 1.05 33.31
C HIS A 390 0.73 -0.06 32.32
N ARG A 391 -0.39 -0.76 32.54
CA ARG A 391 -0.86 -1.82 31.65
C ARG A 391 -1.28 -1.26 30.30
N GLN A 392 -2.04 -0.16 30.32
CA GLN A 392 -2.45 0.55 29.12
C GLN A 392 -1.25 1.08 28.33
N LEU A 393 -0.26 1.67 28.99
CA LEU A 393 0.99 2.12 28.35
C LEU A 393 1.74 0.97 27.69
N PHE A 394 1.82 -0.19 28.35
CA PHE A 394 2.44 -1.37 27.76
C PHE A 394 1.67 -1.89 26.53
N GLU A 395 0.34 -1.87 26.57
CA GLU A 395 -0.51 -2.25 25.44
C GLU A 395 -0.38 -1.25 24.28
N LEU A 396 -0.38 0.07 24.55
CA LEU A 396 -0.15 1.13 23.56
C LEU A 396 1.25 1.04 22.93
N TYR A 397 2.27 0.83 23.76
CA TYR A 397 3.67 0.73 23.33
C TYR A 397 3.91 -0.47 22.39
N ASN A 398 3.20 -1.58 22.60
CA ASN A 398 3.34 -2.78 21.77
C ASN A 398 2.37 -2.85 20.58
N SER A 399 1.22 -2.17 20.65
CA SER A 399 0.18 -2.32 19.63
C SER A 399 0.41 -1.46 18.40
N GLN A 400 1.02 -0.27 18.54
CA GLN A 400 1.16 0.66 17.42
C GLN A 400 2.08 1.85 17.73
N VAL A 401 2.99 2.18 16.82
CA VAL A 401 3.69 3.48 16.80
C VAL A 401 2.80 4.49 16.09
N ASN A 402 1.91 5.15 16.84
CA ASN A 402 0.83 5.95 16.27
C ASN A 402 0.83 7.39 16.81
N ALA A 403 0.43 8.35 15.96
CA ALA A 403 0.22 9.75 16.33
C ALA A 403 -0.92 9.93 17.35
N LEU A 404 -1.76 8.90 17.56
CA LEU A 404 -2.96 8.95 18.40
C LEU A 404 -2.77 8.54 19.88
N TRP A 405 -1.52 8.30 20.33
CA TRP A 405 -1.28 7.92 21.73
C TRP A 405 -1.81 8.95 22.74
N PHE A 406 -1.87 10.22 22.36
CA PHE A 406 -2.37 11.27 23.23
C PHE A 406 -3.88 11.11 23.46
N GLU A 407 -4.65 10.91 22.40
CA GLU A 407 -6.10 10.70 22.42
C GLU A 407 -6.45 9.43 23.19
N ASP A 408 -5.72 8.34 22.97
CA ASP A 408 -5.95 7.05 23.65
C ASP A 408 -5.71 7.16 25.17
N LEU A 409 -4.66 7.89 25.58
CA LEU A 409 -4.39 8.14 27.00
C LEU A 409 -5.41 9.07 27.65
N MET A 410 -5.99 9.99 26.88
CA MET A 410 -6.98 10.95 27.36
C MET A 410 -8.40 10.33 27.46
N ALA A 411 -8.73 9.37 26.59
CA ALA A 411 -10.05 8.75 26.52
C ALA A 411 -10.47 8.04 27.83
N ASP A 412 -9.50 7.47 28.55
CA ASP A 412 -9.77 6.71 29.78
C ASP A 412 -9.98 7.59 31.02
N GLY A 413 -9.87 8.92 30.90
CA GLY A 413 -10.26 9.90 31.93
C GLY A 413 -9.43 9.89 33.22
N GLY A 414 -8.43 9.01 33.34
CA GLY A 414 -7.61 8.84 34.55
C GLY A 414 -6.30 9.62 34.57
N ILE A 415 -5.97 10.32 33.47
CA ILE A 415 -4.69 11.00 33.28
C ILE A 415 -4.93 12.47 32.93
N THR A 416 -4.20 13.38 33.57
CA THR A 416 -4.27 14.80 33.22
C THR A 416 -3.62 15.06 31.86
N VAL A 417 -4.11 16.05 31.11
CA VAL A 417 -3.53 16.50 29.83
C VAL A 417 -2.00 16.65 29.89
N LYS A 418 -1.50 17.26 30.98
CA LYS A 418 -0.06 17.47 31.19
C LYS A 418 0.71 16.15 31.36
N ALA A 419 0.12 15.17 32.06
CA ALA A 419 0.73 13.86 32.24
C ALA A 419 0.69 13.04 30.94
N ALA A 420 -0.43 13.10 30.19
CA ALA A 420 -0.55 12.44 28.88
C ALA A 420 0.48 12.98 27.88
N ALA A 421 0.58 14.31 27.75
CA ALA A 421 1.58 14.97 26.90
C ALA A 421 3.02 14.56 27.26
N ALA A 422 3.35 14.53 28.55
CA ALA A 422 4.68 14.14 29.02
C ALA A 422 4.97 12.66 28.74
N LEU A 423 3.98 11.78 28.88
CA LEU A 423 4.10 10.35 28.57
C LEU A 423 4.34 10.12 27.08
N VAL A 424 3.55 10.72 26.20
CA VAL A 424 3.73 10.59 24.74
C VAL A 424 5.12 11.06 24.33
N LYS A 425 5.59 12.20 24.87
CA LYS A 425 6.95 12.69 24.61
C LYS A 425 8.03 11.73 25.09
N ALA A 426 7.85 11.13 26.26
CA ALA A 426 8.79 10.15 26.82
C ALA A 426 8.83 8.84 25.99
N MET A 427 7.67 8.37 25.53
CA MET A 427 7.56 7.19 24.66
C MET A 427 8.24 7.42 23.30
N HIS A 428 8.08 8.61 22.70
CA HIS A 428 8.80 8.98 21.47
C HIS A 428 10.31 9.00 21.70
N ALA A 429 10.78 9.54 22.83
CA ALA A 429 12.20 9.56 23.16
C ALA A 429 12.78 8.16 23.39
N ASP A 430 12.03 7.24 24.00
CA ASP A 430 12.45 5.85 24.20
C ASP A 430 12.52 5.05 22.88
N LEU A 431 11.79 5.47 21.84
CA LEU A 431 11.76 4.86 20.51
C LEU A 431 12.61 5.60 19.47
N ASP A 432 13.39 6.60 19.89
CA ASP A 432 14.19 7.47 19.02
C ASP A 432 13.38 8.14 17.88
N MET A 433 12.15 8.56 18.21
CA MET A 433 11.24 9.26 17.29
C MET A 433 11.23 10.77 17.52
N VAL A 434 11.13 11.54 16.44
CA VAL A 434 10.96 12.99 16.51
C VAL A 434 9.56 13.33 17.01
N PHE A 435 9.45 13.85 18.22
CA PHE A 435 8.19 14.34 18.79
C PHE A 435 7.84 15.72 18.21
N ASN A 436 6.76 15.80 17.43
CA ASN A 436 6.20 17.07 16.96
C ASN A 436 4.97 17.44 17.80
N GLU A 437 5.17 18.37 18.74
CA GLU A 437 4.13 18.82 19.67
C GLU A 437 2.87 19.33 18.98
N ALA A 438 3.00 19.98 17.81
CA ALA A 438 1.87 20.54 17.07
C ALA A 438 0.99 19.47 16.39
N LEU A 439 1.53 18.26 16.16
CA LEU A 439 0.81 17.15 15.55
C LEU A 439 0.26 16.19 16.60
N CYS A 440 1.02 15.91 17.65
CA CYS A 440 0.68 14.90 18.65
C CYS A 440 -0.19 15.43 19.79
N ILE A 441 -0.27 16.74 19.97
CA ILE A 441 -1.16 17.37 20.93
C ILE A 441 -2.03 18.32 20.11
N PRO A 442 -3.21 17.87 19.65
CA PRO A 442 -4.20 18.78 19.10
C PRO A 442 -4.38 19.91 20.11
N ALA A 443 -4.38 21.17 19.65
CA ALA A 443 -4.33 22.35 20.52
C ALA A 443 -5.48 22.38 21.55
N ALA A 444 -5.34 21.61 22.63
CA ALA A 444 -6.31 21.44 23.71
C ALA A 444 -6.12 22.50 24.81
N SER A 445 -5.47 23.61 24.45
CA SER A 445 -5.23 24.77 25.33
C SER A 445 -5.62 26.09 24.66
N LYS A 446 -6.74 26.07 23.94
CA LYS A 446 -7.59 27.26 23.86
C LYS A 446 -8.81 27.08 24.75
#